data_AF-A0A9E6XXZ2-F1
#
_entry.id   AF-A0A9E6XXZ2-F1
#
_cell.length_a   1.000
_cell.length_b   1.000
_cell.length_c   1.000
_cell.angle_alpha   90.00
_cell.angle_beta   90.00
_cell.angle_gamma   90.00
#
_symmetry.space_group_name_H-M   'P 1'
#
loop_
_entity.id
_entity.type
_entity.pdbx_description
1 polymer ?
#
loop_
_entity_poly.entity_id
_entity_poly.type
_entity_poly.pdbx_seq_one_letter_code
_entity_poly.pdbx_strand_id
1 'polypeptide(L)'
;MAPKPPYQQPRPRLASPARLALVAAIAAGAVATLATQADAASKQPANVGVSVNGHTLVVRGTERGDRIALRLAANQPGVLEVDAGDDGQADASVDRSRFDRISVRARGGDDAVRIDESRGVFTDTEATTIAGGRGNDVLTGGQGAERFLGRDGNDVVDPGRGSDVVDLGAGDDRVSWDPGDGSDVVDGRDGHDALTFNGANIAERFDAEPAGSRVRFTRDVGTVTMDLGGIEQIDTTTLGGADTFVAGDLSGTDLEALNTDFAGAPGGTTGDGLTDRLVVAGTSGKDDITASGQAGALTVTGGRAVVQATHLEPADGLEIDALASDDTVTTTALAADAAQLSVDGGTGDDTITTGAGADTIAGGDGADLVTPGMGADVGALGAGDDTFVWNPGDGSDTVEGQDGHDRMVFNGSNAAEAFDVSANGPRVRFFRNVGAITMDLAGVEQIDTAALGGADTFVQRDLRGTDVTSENVDLAASGATTGDGAADTVTATGSTGADAVLVSGDAAGGVAIDGLPAALKITHPEAANDGLTIAGLTNADTLDTTKLTPGTLKFVTTAP
;
A
#
# COMPACT_ATOMS: atom_id res chain seq x y z
N MET A 1 41.16 56.76 -6.92
CA MET A 1 39.80 56.25 -6.66
C MET A 1 39.84 54.76 -6.85
N ALA A 2 39.83 53.99 -5.75
CA ALA A 2 39.83 52.53 -5.79
C ALA A 2 38.43 52.01 -6.22
N PRO A 3 38.33 50.91 -6.97
CA PRO A 3 37.04 50.33 -7.31
C PRO A 3 36.36 49.75 -6.07
N LYS A 4 35.09 50.12 -5.86
CA LYS A 4 34.21 49.54 -4.83
C LYS A 4 34.10 48.03 -5.04
N PRO A 5 34.12 47.21 -3.98
CA PRO A 5 33.80 45.79 -4.09
C PRO A 5 32.32 45.61 -4.47
N PRO A 6 31.96 44.55 -5.21
CA PRO A 6 30.60 44.31 -5.64
C PRO A 6 29.70 43.96 -4.45
N TYR A 7 28.44 44.39 -4.59
CA TYR A 7 27.32 44.19 -3.67
C TYR A 7 27.16 42.71 -3.30
N GLN A 8 27.35 42.34 -2.04
CA GLN A 8 26.96 41.02 -1.55
C GLN A 8 25.42 40.95 -1.55
N GLN A 9 24.86 40.08 -2.37
CA GLN A 9 23.44 39.74 -2.31
C GLN A 9 23.13 39.16 -0.91
N PRO A 10 21.99 39.53 -0.29
CA PRO A 10 21.55 38.86 0.93
C PRO A 10 21.30 37.38 0.61
N ARG A 11 22.01 36.50 1.33
CA ARG A 11 21.83 35.05 1.23
C ARG A 11 20.34 34.71 1.43
N PRO A 12 19.73 33.85 0.60
CA PRO A 12 18.43 33.28 0.95
C PRO A 12 18.58 32.56 2.28
N ARG A 13 17.72 32.90 3.25
CA ARG A 13 17.55 32.08 4.44
C ARG A 13 17.04 30.73 3.95
N LEU A 14 17.90 29.71 3.97
CA LEU A 14 17.47 28.32 3.93
C LEU A 14 16.45 28.15 5.06
N ALA A 15 15.18 28.01 4.69
CA ALA A 15 14.23 27.35 5.56
C ALA A 15 14.76 25.93 5.74
N SER A 16 15.08 25.57 6.97
CA SER A 16 15.47 24.22 7.34
C SER A 16 14.37 23.27 6.87
N PRO A 17 14.66 22.22 6.08
CA PRO A 17 13.71 21.13 5.97
C PRO A 17 13.57 20.52 7.36
N ALA A 18 12.33 20.41 7.80
CA ALA A 18 11.96 19.66 8.99
C ALA A 18 12.54 18.26 8.90
N ARG A 19 13.00 17.76 10.05
CA ARG A 19 13.52 16.40 10.21
C ARG A 19 12.44 15.40 9.81
N LEU A 20 12.60 14.73 8.68
CA LEU A 20 12.06 13.39 8.47
C LEU A 20 13.26 12.45 8.36
N ALA A 21 13.51 11.75 9.46
CA ALA A 21 14.31 10.56 9.53
C ALA A 21 13.63 9.69 10.60
N LEU A 22 12.50 9.09 10.21
CA LEU A 22 11.97 7.91 10.87
C LEU A 22 12.20 6.80 9.83
N VAL A 23 13.30 6.06 10.02
CA VAL A 23 13.48 4.77 9.36
C VAL A 23 13.47 3.77 10.50
N ALA A 24 12.51 2.86 10.38
CA ALA A 24 12.26 1.72 11.23
C ALA A 24 13.54 0.95 11.54
N ALA A 25 13.70 0.65 12.83
CA ALA A 25 14.57 -0.40 13.33
C ALA A 25 13.92 -0.94 14.60
N ILE A 26 12.77 -1.60 14.44
CA ILE A 26 12.30 -2.58 15.43
C ILE A 26 12.73 -3.93 14.87
N ALA A 27 14.04 -4.15 14.89
CA ALA A 27 14.59 -5.47 14.68
C ALA A 27 14.19 -6.32 15.90
N ALA A 28 13.41 -7.36 15.63
CA ALA A 28 13.05 -8.38 16.57
C ALA A 28 14.26 -8.88 17.38
N GLY A 29 14.03 -9.10 18.67
CA GLY A 29 15.09 -9.43 19.64
C GLY A 29 15.07 -8.56 20.89
N ALA A 30 13.90 -8.30 21.47
CA ALA A 30 13.82 -7.62 22.78
C ALA A 30 12.77 -8.21 23.71
N VAL A 31 12.61 -9.54 23.76
CA VAL A 31 12.06 -10.21 24.96
C VAL A 31 13.18 -10.91 25.76
N ALA A 32 14.41 -10.94 25.24
CA ALA A 32 15.56 -11.54 25.92
C ALA A 32 16.71 -10.56 26.23
N THR A 33 16.44 -9.30 26.56
CA THR A 33 17.32 -8.45 27.42
C THR A 33 16.69 -7.07 27.71
N LEU A 34 15.63 -7.02 28.53
CA LEU A 34 15.30 -5.82 29.33
C LEU A 34 15.46 -6.07 30.83
N ALA A 35 16.21 -7.12 31.20
CA ALA A 35 16.60 -7.40 32.57
C ALA A 35 18.00 -6.81 32.93
N THR A 36 18.39 -5.64 32.42
CA THR A 36 19.62 -4.97 32.92
C THR A 36 19.55 -3.44 32.85
N GLN A 37 18.63 -2.84 33.60
CA GLN A 37 18.87 -1.54 34.25
C GLN A 37 17.81 -1.24 35.32
N ALA A 38 17.67 -2.13 36.28
CA ALA A 38 17.12 -1.77 37.58
C ALA A 38 18.29 -1.40 38.50
N ASP A 39 18.25 -0.16 38.96
CA ASP A 39 19.24 0.47 39.83
C ASP A 39 19.63 -0.42 41.01
N ALA A 40 20.92 -0.43 41.33
CA ALA A 40 21.49 -1.20 42.41
C ALA A 40 21.13 -0.59 43.77
N ALA A 41 19.89 -0.79 44.24
CA ALA A 41 19.52 -0.65 45.65
C ALA A 41 18.14 -1.23 45.96
N SER A 42 18.05 -2.48 46.44
CA SER A 42 16.94 -2.87 47.31
C SER A 42 17.44 -3.59 48.56
N LYS A 43 17.44 -2.83 49.66
CA LYS A 43 17.24 -3.40 51.00
C LYS A 43 15.88 -4.10 51.00
N GLN A 44 15.85 -5.36 51.46
CA GLN A 44 14.71 -6.17 51.93
C GLN A 44 13.30 -5.65 51.57
N PRO A 45 12.50 -6.36 50.74
CA PRO A 45 11.19 -5.87 50.31
C PRO A 45 10.26 -5.61 51.50
N ALA A 46 9.50 -4.53 51.42
CA ALA A 46 8.37 -4.30 52.30
C ALA A 46 7.31 -5.38 52.02
N ASN A 47 6.68 -5.91 53.06
CA ASN A 47 5.96 -7.19 52.99
C ASN A 47 4.81 -7.21 51.96
N VAL A 48 4.98 -7.95 50.86
CA VAL A 48 3.87 -8.40 50.01
C VAL A 48 2.89 -9.21 50.87
N GLY A 49 1.63 -8.82 50.86
CA GLY A 49 0.58 -9.41 51.67
C GLY A 49 -0.13 -10.56 50.97
N VAL A 50 -0.07 -11.77 51.53
CA VAL A 50 -0.76 -12.95 50.99
C VAL A 50 -1.88 -13.38 51.94
N SER A 51 -3.10 -13.53 51.41
CA SER A 51 -4.27 -13.93 52.20
C SER A 51 -5.27 -14.70 51.36
N VAL A 52 -6.04 -15.62 51.96
CA VAL A 52 -7.18 -16.26 51.31
C VAL A 52 -8.46 -15.67 51.87
N ASN A 53 -9.23 -14.97 51.03
CA ASN A 53 -10.49 -14.32 51.38
C ASN A 53 -11.64 -15.03 50.67
N GLY A 54 -12.40 -15.85 51.41
CA GLY A 54 -13.37 -16.75 50.78
C GLY A 54 -12.66 -17.78 49.91
N HIS A 55 -13.06 -17.88 48.64
CA HIS A 55 -12.44 -18.76 47.64
C HIS A 55 -11.39 -18.03 46.78
N THR A 56 -10.87 -16.89 47.22
CA THR A 56 -9.91 -16.10 46.44
C THR A 56 -8.59 -15.95 47.19
N LEU A 57 -7.51 -16.40 46.58
CA LEU A 57 -6.15 -16.03 46.98
C LEU A 57 -5.93 -14.57 46.56
N VAL A 58 -5.63 -13.71 47.52
CA VAL A 58 -5.31 -12.30 47.31
C VAL A 58 -3.85 -12.07 47.64
N VAL A 59 -3.09 -11.66 46.62
CA VAL A 59 -1.70 -11.20 46.74
C VAL A 59 -1.71 -9.69 46.57
N ARG A 60 -1.22 -8.96 47.58
CA ARG A 60 -1.17 -7.49 47.59
C ARG A 60 0.27 -7.04 47.65
N GLY A 61 0.74 -6.38 46.60
CA GLY A 61 1.97 -5.62 46.62
C GLY A 61 1.90 -4.38 47.51
N THR A 62 2.87 -3.51 47.33
CA THR A 62 3.21 -2.40 48.21
C THR A 62 2.80 -1.07 47.58
N GLU A 63 3.63 -0.04 47.71
CA GLU A 63 3.48 1.24 46.97
C GLU A 63 4.85 1.61 46.35
N ARG A 64 5.68 0.57 46.14
CA ARG A 64 6.98 0.58 45.49
C ARG A 64 6.98 -0.61 44.54
N GLY A 65 7.84 -0.55 43.52
CA GLY A 65 8.02 -1.66 42.61
C GLY A 65 8.32 -2.98 43.32
N ASP A 66 7.46 -3.95 43.08
CA ASP A 66 7.51 -5.32 43.56
C ASP A 66 7.85 -6.26 42.41
N ARG A 67 8.51 -7.37 42.73
CA ARG A 67 8.62 -8.53 41.82
C ARG A 67 7.84 -9.66 42.43
N ILE A 68 6.88 -10.23 41.72
CA ILE A 68 5.98 -11.27 42.24
C ILE A 68 5.89 -12.40 41.23
N ALA A 69 6.33 -13.59 41.62
CA ALA A 69 6.12 -14.80 40.84
C ALA A 69 5.12 -15.73 41.55
N LEU A 70 4.16 -16.25 40.79
CA LEU A 70 3.23 -17.30 41.23
C LEU A 70 3.62 -18.62 40.59
N ARG A 71 3.82 -19.67 41.39
CA ARG A 71 4.25 -20.98 40.86
C ARG A 71 3.76 -22.15 41.69
N LEU A 72 3.67 -23.33 41.11
CA LEU A 72 3.46 -24.54 41.90
C LEU A 72 4.69 -24.89 42.73
N ALA A 73 4.45 -25.34 43.96
CA ALA A 73 5.51 -25.83 44.83
C ALA A 73 6.17 -27.08 44.23
N ALA A 74 7.50 -27.17 44.37
CA ALA A 74 8.26 -28.24 43.77
C ALA A 74 7.79 -29.62 44.28
N ASN A 75 7.38 -30.50 43.36
CA ASN A 75 6.83 -31.84 43.66
C ASN A 75 5.55 -31.81 44.53
N GLN A 76 4.87 -30.67 44.64
CA GLN A 76 3.65 -30.49 45.43
C GLN A 76 2.61 -29.68 44.64
N PRO A 77 2.00 -30.26 43.60
CA PRO A 77 1.09 -29.54 42.70
C PRO A 77 -0.18 -29.00 43.38
N GLY A 78 -0.52 -29.48 44.58
CA GLY A 78 -1.63 -28.96 45.39
C GLY A 78 -1.31 -27.69 46.20
N VAL A 79 -0.08 -27.16 46.08
CA VAL A 79 0.36 -25.97 46.81
C VAL A 79 0.86 -24.94 45.80
N LEU A 80 0.32 -23.73 45.89
CA LEU A 80 0.79 -22.56 45.15
C LEU A 80 1.72 -21.72 46.03
N GLU A 81 2.88 -21.37 45.50
CA GLU A 81 3.87 -20.49 46.09
C GLU A 81 3.71 -19.06 45.55
N VAL A 82 3.84 -18.09 46.45
CA VAL A 82 4.06 -16.68 46.11
C VAL A 82 5.51 -16.37 46.47
N ASP A 83 6.29 -15.99 45.47
CA ASP A 83 7.70 -15.57 45.58
C ASP A 83 7.75 -14.05 45.40
N ALA A 84 7.94 -13.33 46.51
CA ALA A 84 8.02 -11.89 46.56
C ALA A 84 9.50 -11.46 46.53
N GLY A 85 9.90 -10.87 45.41
CA GLY A 85 11.28 -10.58 45.06
C GLY A 85 11.72 -11.31 43.79
N ASP A 86 10.99 -12.37 43.43
CA ASP A 86 11.30 -13.32 42.35
C ASP A 86 12.74 -13.85 42.47
N ASP A 87 13.09 -14.29 43.68
CA ASP A 87 14.47 -14.71 44.03
C ASP A 87 14.64 -16.24 44.06
N GLY A 88 13.58 -16.97 43.77
CA GLY A 88 13.53 -18.43 43.77
C GLY A 88 13.16 -19.04 45.12
N GLN A 89 12.92 -18.24 46.16
CA GLN A 89 12.41 -18.68 47.46
C GLN A 89 10.94 -18.27 47.64
N ALA A 90 10.12 -19.15 48.21
CA ALA A 90 8.73 -18.83 48.47
C ALA A 90 8.59 -18.02 49.78
N ASP A 91 7.94 -16.85 49.70
CA ASP A 91 7.56 -16.05 50.86
C ASP A 91 6.25 -16.54 51.49
N ALA A 92 5.38 -17.11 50.66
CA ALA A 92 4.17 -17.77 51.11
C ALA A 92 3.88 -19.04 50.31
N SER A 93 3.27 -20.01 50.97
CA SER A 93 2.76 -21.23 50.33
C SER A 93 1.32 -21.45 50.77
N VAL A 94 0.44 -21.69 49.81
CA VAL A 94 -1.01 -21.79 50.03
C VAL A 94 -1.55 -23.07 49.38
N ASP A 95 -2.28 -23.85 50.16
CA ASP A 95 -3.01 -25.02 49.66
C ASP A 95 -4.10 -24.59 48.66
N ARG A 96 -3.99 -25.09 47.42
CA ARG A 96 -4.88 -24.77 46.30
C ARG A 96 -6.32 -25.20 46.54
N SER A 97 -6.57 -26.21 47.39
CA SER A 97 -7.95 -26.61 47.72
C SER A 97 -8.78 -25.54 48.43
N ARG A 98 -8.14 -24.44 48.85
CA ARG A 98 -8.77 -23.35 49.61
C ARG A 98 -9.32 -22.23 48.73
N PHE A 99 -8.98 -22.19 47.44
CA PHE A 99 -9.38 -21.12 46.53
C PHE A 99 -9.57 -21.66 45.11
N ASP A 100 -10.39 -20.98 44.32
CA ASP A 100 -10.60 -21.23 42.89
C ASP A 100 -10.33 -19.97 42.06
N ARG A 101 -9.87 -18.90 42.71
CA ARG A 101 -9.52 -17.62 42.10
C ARG A 101 -8.24 -17.06 42.68
N ILE A 102 -7.48 -16.38 41.84
CA ILE A 102 -6.28 -15.64 42.22
C ILE A 102 -6.48 -14.17 41.83
N SER A 103 -6.20 -13.26 42.76
CA SER A 103 -6.19 -11.82 42.52
C SER A 103 -4.86 -11.25 42.99
N VAL A 104 -4.02 -10.87 42.04
CA VAL A 104 -2.79 -10.11 42.29
C VAL A 104 -3.11 -8.62 42.14
N ARG A 105 -2.64 -7.80 43.09
CA ARG A 105 -2.77 -6.35 43.09
C ARG A 105 -1.42 -5.75 43.48
N ALA A 106 -0.61 -5.36 42.51
CA ALA A 106 0.75 -4.91 42.78
C ALA A 106 0.78 -3.48 43.37
N ARG A 107 -0.15 -2.64 42.90
CA ARG A 107 -0.65 -1.34 43.41
C ARG A 107 0.13 -0.13 42.92
N GLY A 108 1.40 0.02 43.25
CA GLY A 108 2.07 1.31 43.09
C GLY A 108 3.57 1.13 42.97
N GLY A 109 4.20 1.91 42.09
CA GLY A 109 5.57 1.69 41.66
C GLY A 109 5.63 0.71 40.49
N ASP A 110 6.78 0.66 39.82
CA ASP A 110 6.97 -0.18 38.63
C ASP A 110 7.11 -1.66 39.06
N ASP A 111 6.03 -2.41 38.88
CA ASP A 111 5.87 -3.77 39.35
C ASP A 111 6.17 -4.79 38.24
N ALA A 112 6.66 -5.98 38.60
CA ALA A 112 6.79 -7.12 37.70
C ALA A 112 6.05 -8.32 38.28
N VAL A 113 4.99 -8.76 37.62
CA VAL A 113 4.16 -9.89 38.05
C VAL A 113 4.18 -10.96 36.96
N ARG A 114 4.57 -12.18 37.31
CA ARG A 114 4.57 -13.30 36.36
C ARG A 114 3.93 -14.57 36.91
N ILE A 115 3.26 -15.29 36.02
CA ILE A 115 2.80 -16.65 36.25
C ILE A 115 3.91 -17.61 35.76
N ASP A 116 4.35 -18.51 36.64
CA ASP A 116 5.41 -19.47 36.36
C ASP A 116 4.86 -20.89 36.42
N GLU A 117 4.49 -21.39 35.25
CA GLU A 117 3.94 -22.73 35.10
C GLU A 117 4.99 -23.77 34.70
N SER A 118 6.29 -23.44 34.84
CA SER A 118 7.39 -24.39 34.58
C SER A 118 7.33 -25.65 35.48
N ARG A 119 6.62 -25.56 36.61
CA ARG A 119 6.37 -26.66 37.57
C ARG A 119 4.98 -27.27 37.45
N GLY A 120 4.23 -26.90 36.41
CA GLY A 120 2.88 -27.34 36.13
C GLY A 120 1.89 -26.18 36.07
N VAL A 121 0.83 -26.40 35.29
CA VAL A 121 -0.25 -25.44 35.05
C VAL A 121 -1.19 -25.36 36.24
N PHE A 122 -1.65 -24.15 36.54
CA PHE A 122 -2.64 -23.89 37.57
C PHE A 122 -3.71 -22.88 37.14
N THR A 123 -3.44 -22.07 36.11
CA THR A 123 -4.44 -21.10 35.63
C THR A 123 -5.54 -21.74 34.76
N ASP A 124 -5.38 -23.01 34.40
CA ASP A 124 -6.44 -23.84 33.78
C ASP A 124 -7.64 -24.12 34.72
N THR A 125 -7.44 -23.94 36.02
CA THR A 125 -8.39 -24.32 37.07
C THR A 125 -8.69 -23.17 38.01
N GLU A 126 -7.70 -22.32 38.29
CA GLU A 126 -7.89 -21.12 39.10
C GLU A 126 -7.96 -19.85 38.25
N ALA A 127 -9.15 -19.24 38.18
CA ALA A 127 -9.34 -18.02 37.41
C ALA A 127 -8.48 -16.88 38.00
N THR A 128 -7.63 -16.30 37.17
CA THR A 128 -6.56 -15.41 37.63
C THR A 128 -6.77 -13.99 37.10
N THR A 129 -6.64 -13.01 37.98
CA THR A 129 -6.63 -11.59 37.63
C THR A 129 -5.36 -10.95 38.17
N ILE A 130 -4.61 -10.29 37.28
CA ILE A 130 -3.41 -9.53 37.61
C ILE A 130 -3.71 -8.05 37.38
N ALA A 131 -3.49 -7.24 38.42
CA ALA A 131 -3.55 -5.80 38.32
C ALA A 131 -2.19 -5.19 38.70
N GLY A 132 -1.60 -4.46 37.75
CA GLY A 132 -0.35 -3.71 37.94
C GLY A 132 -0.58 -2.58 38.93
N GLY A 133 -1.28 -1.53 38.53
CA GLY A 133 -1.60 -0.40 39.40
C GLY A 133 -0.99 0.89 38.87
N ARG A 134 -0.46 1.73 39.76
CA ARG A 134 0.23 2.95 39.31
C ARG A 134 1.69 2.65 39.09
N GLY A 135 2.24 2.98 37.94
CA GLY A 135 3.63 2.68 37.62
C GLY A 135 3.71 2.04 36.25
N ASN A 136 4.92 1.84 35.76
CA ASN A 136 5.14 1.14 34.51
C ASN A 136 5.35 -0.34 34.82
N ASP A 137 4.33 -1.15 34.64
CA ASP A 137 4.30 -2.53 35.12
C ASP A 137 4.61 -3.53 34.00
N VAL A 138 5.17 -4.68 34.36
CA VAL A 138 5.41 -5.82 33.47
C VAL A 138 4.58 -7.01 33.95
N LEU A 139 3.59 -7.41 33.15
CA LEU A 139 2.64 -8.45 33.51
C LEU A 139 2.76 -9.62 32.54
N THR A 140 3.06 -10.82 33.05
CA THR A 140 3.22 -12.04 32.23
C THR A 140 2.26 -13.14 32.69
N GLY A 141 1.47 -13.65 31.75
CA GLY A 141 0.47 -14.70 31.93
C GLY A 141 0.99 -16.12 31.84
N GLY A 142 0.03 -17.06 31.83
CA GLY A 142 0.24 -18.50 31.88
C GLY A 142 -0.30 -19.21 30.66
N GLN A 143 -0.85 -20.42 30.87
CA GLN A 143 -1.50 -21.20 29.81
C GLN A 143 -3.03 -21.13 29.83
N GLY A 144 -3.60 -20.46 30.83
CA GLY A 144 -5.04 -20.38 31.08
C GLY A 144 -5.62 -19.03 30.62
N ALA A 145 -6.93 -18.86 30.78
CA ALA A 145 -7.55 -17.57 30.52
C ALA A 145 -7.42 -16.67 31.74
N GLU A 146 -6.70 -15.56 31.58
CA GLU A 146 -6.45 -14.55 32.58
C GLU A 146 -7.10 -13.21 32.25
N ARG A 147 -7.11 -12.33 33.26
CA ARG A 147 -7.54 -10.95 33.11
C ARG A 147 -6.46 -10.01 33.61
N PHE A 148 -6.00 -9.13 32.72
CA PHE A 148 -4.97 -8.13 33.00
C PHE A 148 -5.59 -6.75 33.16
N LEU A 149 -5.03 -5.97 34.08
CA LEU A 149 -5.41 -4.59 34.36
C LEU A 149 -4.12 -3.80 34.58
N GLY A 150 -3.62 -3.11 33.56
CA GLY A 150 -2.40 -2.29 33.64
C GLY A 150 -2.58 -1.14 34.64
N ARG A 151 -3.59 -0.30 34.36
CA ARG A 151 -4.05 0.87 35.14
C ARG A 151 -3.35 2.17 34.73
N ASP A 152 -2.56 2.80 35.60
CA ASP A 152 -1.97 4.12 35.28
C ASP A 152 -0.46 3.92 35.07
N GLY A 153 0.08 4.33 33.94
CA GLY A 153 1.49 4.19 33.60
C GLY A 153 1.66 3.46 32.27
N ASN A 154 2.90 3.32 31.81
CA ASN A 154 3.20 2.68 30.54
C ASN A 154 3.55 1.22 30.79
N ASP A 155 2.58 0.34 30.61
CA ASP A 155 2.62 -1.06 30.96
C ASP A 155 3.05 -1.95 29.79
N VAL A 156 3.60 -3.12 30.12
CA VAL A 156 3.94 -4.17 29.16
C VAL A 156 3.23 -5.46 29.59
N VAL A 157 2.38 -5.99 28.72
CA VAL A 157 1.60 -7.20 28.97
C VAL A 157 1.95 -8.29 27.96
N ASP A 158 2.34 -9.44 28.46
CA ASP A 158 2.44 -10.69 27.71
C ASP A 158 1.38 -11.64 28.29
N PRO A 159 0.19 -11.77 27.67
CA PRO A 159 -0.88 -12.59 28.19
C PRO A 159 -0.56 -14.10 28.10
N GLY A 160 0.35 -14.50 27.21
CA GLY A 160 0.69 -15.89 26.97
C GLY A 160 -0.43 -16.66 26.28
N ARG A 161 -0.63 -17.93 26.67
CA ARG A 161 -1.68 -18.75 26.07
C ARG A 161 -2.95 -18.63 26.86
N GLY A 162 -4.08 -18.69 26.16
CA GLY A 162 -5.36 -18.63 26.83
C GLY A 162 -6.40 -18.03 25.91
N SER A 163 -7.46 -17.49 26.48
CA SER A 163 -8.22 -16.45 25.80
C SER A 163 -8.36 -15.34 26.80
N ASP A 164 -7.47 -14.37 26.68
CA ASP A 164 -7.20 -13.40 27.71
C ASP A 164 -8.02 -12.12 27.50
N VAL A 165 -8.25 -11.42 28.61
CA VAL A 165 -8.88 -10.09 28.59
C VAL A 165 -7.92 -9.09 29.20
N VAL A 166 -7.39 -8.21 28.36
CA VAL A 166 -6.41 -7.19 28.72
C VAL A 166 -7.06 -5.81 28.65
N ASP A 167 -6.90 -5.03 29.72
CA ASP A 167 -7.29 -3.62 29.80
C ASP A 167 -6.03 -2.87 30.28
N LEU A 168 -5.36 -2.20 29.35
CA LEU A 168 -4.03 -1.61 29.56
C LEU A 168 -4.17 -0.34 30.42
N GLY A 169 -5.00 0.62 30.03
CA GLY A 169 -5.37 1.73 30.90
C GLY A 169 -4.82 3.07 30.41
N ALA A 170 -4.39 3.93 31.32
CA ALA A 170 -3.87 5.23 30.96
C ALA A 170 -2.35 5.18 30.85
N GLY A 171 -1.80 5.50 29.69
CA GLY A 171 -0.37 5.45 29.40
C GLY A 171 -0.11 4.96 27.99
N ASP A 172 1.15 4.99 27.56
CA ASP A 172 1.53 4.41 26.27
C ASP A 172 1.94 2.94 26.49
N ASP A 173 1.00 2.03 26.30
CA ASP A 173 1.11 0.63 26.71
C ASP A 173 1.54 -0.29 25.56
N ARG A 174 2.01 -1.49 25.92
CA ARG A 174 2.39 -2.53 24.96
C ARG A 174 1.81 -3.88 25.33
N VAL A 175 1.29 -4.58 24.33
CA VAL A 175 0.94 -5.99 24.42
C VAL A 175 1.72 -6.81 23.40
N SER A 176 2.16 -8.01 23.76
CA SER A 176 2.83 -8.94 22.84
C SER A 176 1.99 -10.18 22.56
N TRP A 177 2.18 -10.75 21.39
CA TRP A 177 1.66 -12.06 21.01
C TRP A 177 2.75 -12.86 20.30
N ASP A 178 2.98 -14.10 20.76
CA ASP A 178 3.95 -15.03 20.20
C ASP A 178 3.30 -16.33 19.67
N PRO A 179 3.96 -17.05 18.73
CA PRO A 179 3.42 -18.30 18.22
C PRO A 179 3.13 -19.34 19.31
N GLY A 180 1.85 -19.68 19.45
CA GLY A 180 1.37 -20.62 20.45
C GLY A 180 0.54 -19.98 21.55
N ASP A 181 0.51 -18.65 21.58
CA ASP A 181 -0.42 -17.84 22.37
C ASP A 181 -1.85 -17.94 21.80
N GLY A 182 -2.78 -17.40 22.57
CA GLY A 182 -4.21 -17.56 22.32
C GLY A 182 -4.86 -16.42 21.56
N SER A 183 -6.20 -16.42 21.58
CA SER A 183 -7.02 -15.36 20.99
C SER A 183 -7.53 -14.45 22.10
N ASP A 184 -7.19 -13.16 22.03
CA ASP A 184 -7.38 -12.24 23.15
C ASP A 184 -8.26 -11.04 22.81
N VAL A 185 -8.82 -10.44 23.86
CA VAL A 185 -9.50 -9.14 23.79
C VAL A 185 -8.63 -8.12 24.51
N VAL A 186 -8.21 -7.06 23.80
CA VAL A 186 -7.33 -6.04 24.33
C VAL A 186 -7.98 -4.66 24.19
N ASP A 187 -8.09 -3.93 25.30
CA ASP A 187 -8.40 -2.50 25.34
C ASP A 187 -7.13 -1.73 25.72
N GLY A 188 -6.61 -0.86 24.83
CA GLY A 188 -5.49 0.03 25.17
C GLY A 188 -5.93 1.18 26.07
N ARG A 189 -7.00 1.88 25.68
CA ARG A 189 -7.64 3.00 26.39
C ARG A 189 -6.98 4.35 26.09
N ASP A 190 -6.42 5.02 27.09
CA ASP A 190 -6.00 6.41 26.98
C ASP A 190 -4.48 6.44 26.78
N GLY A 191 -4.01 6.78 25.58
CA GLY A 191 -2.58 6.88 25.29
C GLY A 191 -2.28 6.50 23.85
N HIS A 192 -1.02 6.14 23.58
CA HIS A 192 -0.62 5.53 22.33
C HIS A 192 -0.14 4.10 22.58
N ASP A 193 -1.03 3.15 22.30
CA ASP A 193 -0.89 1.75 22.65
C ASP A 193 -0.48 0.92 21.44
N ALA A 194 0.34 -0.10 21.67
CA ALA A 194 0.90 -0.92 20.61
C ALA A 194 0.77 -2.42 20.86
N LEU A 195 0.43 -3.17 19.79
CA LEU A 195 0.55 -4.62 19.73
C LEU A 195 1.82 -5.00 18.97
N THR A 196 2.65 -5.86 19.56
CA THR A 196 3.71 -6.59 18.85
C THR A 196 3.24 -8.01 18.58
N PHE A 197 3.19 -8.42 17.31
CA PHE A 197 2.70 -9.72 16.88
C PHE A 197 3.76 -10.49 16.09
N ASN A 198 4.25 -11.60 16.63
CA ASN A 198 5.26 -12.41 15.99
C ASN A 198 4.65 -13.61 15.25
N GLY A 199 4.90 -13.71 13.95
CA GLY A 199 4.60 -14.85 13.09
C GLY A 199 5.52 -16.05 13.35
N ALA A 200 5.41 -17.07 12.51
CA ALA A 200 6.22 -18.28 12.56
C ALA A 200 6.94 -18.51 11.24
N ASN A 201 7.97 -19.37 11.25
CA ASN A 201 8.74 -19.69 10.04
C ASN A 201 8.00 -20.68 9.10
N ILE A 202 6.79 -20.33 8.68
CA ILE A 202 5.90 -20.99 7.73
C ILE A 202 5.11 -19.93 6.95
N ALA A 203 4.42 -20.31 5.87
CA ALA A 203 3.52 -19.40 5.16
C ALA A 203 2.26 -19.08 5.98
N GLU A 204 1.95 -17.80 6.11
CA GLU A 204 0.88 -17.27 6.96
C GLU A 204 0.07 -16.18 6.25
N ARG A 205 -1.16 -15.99 6.70
CA ARG A 205 -1.97 -14.83 6.35
C ARG A 205 -2.34 -14.05 7.60
N PHE A 206 -2.04 -12.76 7.58
CA PHE A 206 -2.44 -11.77 8.57
C PHE A 206 -3.47 -10.83 7.97
N ASP A 207 -4.56 -10.58 8.67
CA ASP A 207 -5.59 -9.62 8.25
C ASP A 207 -5.89 -8.64 9.39
N ALA A 208 -5.77 -7.34 9.12
CA ALA A 208 -6.24 -6.27 9.97
C ALA A 208 -7.51 -5.67 9.37
N GLU A 209 -8.66 -5.93 10.01
CA GLU A 209 -9.98 -5.55 9.51
C GLU A 209 -10.78 -4.78 10.56
N PRO A 210 -11.68 -3.86 10.18
CA PRO A 210 -12.53 -3.17 11.15
C PRO A 210 -13.58 -4.11 11.75
N ALA A 211 -13.86 -3.93 13.03
CA ALA A 211 -14.91 -4.58 13.80
C ALA A 211 -15.70 -3.55 14.61
N GLY A 212 -16.36 -2.63 13.90
CA GLY A 212 -16.92 -1.42 14.53
C GLY A 212 -15.80 -0.42 14.78
N SER A 213 -15.63 0.03 16.03
CA SER A 213 -14.51 0.91 16.41
C SER A 213 -13.24 0.15 16.79
N ARG A 214 -13.24 -1.17 16.67
CA ARG A 214 -12.13 -2.06 17.04
C ARG A 214 -11.46 -2.60 15.78
N VAL A 215 -10.21 -3.05 15.90
CA VAL A 215 -9.53 -3.84 14.88
C VAL A 215 -9.69 -5.32 15.24
N ARG A 216 -10.17 -6.11 14.29
CA ARG A 216 -10.02 -7.56 14.32
C ARG A 216 -8.73 -7.90 13.58
N PHE A 217 -7.72 -8.33 14.32
CA PHE A 217 -6.45 -8.81 13.75
C PHE A 217 -6.43 -10.34 13.76
N THR A 218 -6.34 -10.99 12.61
CA THR A 218 -6.34 -12.45 12.51
C THR A 218 -5.06 -13.00 11.93
N ARG A 219 -4.73 -14.22 12.37
CA ARG A 219 -3.76 -15.09 11.72
C ARG A 219 -4.42 -16.42 11.38
N ASP A 220 -4.29 -16.86 10.14
CA ASP A 220 -4.94 -18.08 9.63
C ASP A 220 -4.43 -19.35 10.33
N VAL A 221 -3.13 -19.42 10.60
CA VAL A 221 -2.51 -20.51 11.35
C VAL A 221 -2.93 -20.47 12.81
N GLY A 222 -3.46 -21.59 13.30
CA GLY A 222 -3.96 -21.71 14.67
C GLY A 222 -5.32 -21.05 14.90
N THR A 223 -5.87 -20.35 13.89
CA THR A 223 -7.13 -19.59 13.97
C THR A 223 -7.10 -18.58 15.11
N VAL A 224 -6.09 -17.72 15.08
CA VAL A 224 -5.86 -16.68 16.09
C VAL A 224 -6.68 -15.45 15.72
N THR A 225 -7.32 -14.84 16.71
CA THR A 225 -8.07 -13.60 16.55
C THR A 225 -7.83 -12.70 17.74
N MET A 226 -7.26 -11.53 17.49
CA MET A 226 -7.14 -10.46 18.46
C MET A 226 -8.25 -9.43 18.23
N ASP A 227 -8.99 -9.10 19.28
CA ASP A 227 -10.03 -8.07 19.27
C ASP A 227 -9.54 -6.81 19.99
N LEU A 228 -9.06 -5.84 19.21
CA LEU A 228 -8.27 -4.71 19.67
C LEU A 228 -9.09 -3.41 19.66
N GLY A 229 -9.27 -2.78 20.82
CA GLY A 229 -9.88 -1.45 20.93
C GLY A 229 -8.90 -0.45 21.53
N GLY A 230 -8.83 0.77 20.99
CA GLY A 230 -7.84 1.76 21.43
C GLY A 230 -6.41 1.26 21.31
N ILE A 231 -6.08 0.56 20.21
CA ILE A 231 -4.70 0.24 19.84
C ILE A 231 -4.38 1.06 18.60
N GLU A 232 -3.36 1.91 18.69
CA GLU A 232 -2.99 2.86 17.64
C GLU A 232 -1.88 2.31 16.75
N GLN A 233 -1.11 1.31 17.21
CA GLN A 233 -0.02 0.70 16.45
C GLN A 233 -0.04 -0.83 16.50
N ILE A 234 0.11 -1.47 15.34
CA ILE A 234 0.39 -2.91 15.22
C ILE A 234 1.74 -3.10 14.53
N ASP A 235 2.66 -3.78 15.22
CA ASP A 235 3.97 -4.16 14.70
C ASP A 235 4.00 -5.67 14.50
N THR A 236 4.17 -6.14 13.26
CA THR A 236 4.20 -7.55 12.91
C THR A 236 5.55 -7.97 12.37
N THR A 237 6.02 -9.16 12.75
CA THR A 237 7.18 -9.81 12.12
C THR A 237 6.72 -11.14 11.55
N THR A 238 6.75 -11.31 10.23
CA THR A 238 6.19 -12.53 9.59
C THR A 238 7.13 -13.72 9.71
N LEU A 239 8.45 -13.46 9.73
CA LEU A 239 9.51 -14.45 9.68
C LEU A 239 9.66 -15.07 8.29
N GLY A 240 9.86 -16.38 8.21
CA GLY A 240 10.05 -17.06 6.92
C GLY A 240 8.77 -17.72 6.47
N GLY A 241 8.45 -17.70 5.20
CA GLY A 241 7.14 -18.11 4.71
C GLY A 241 6.85 -17.43 3.39
N ALA A 242 5.84 -17.90 2.66
CA ALA A 242 5.25 -17.06 1.62
C ALA A 242 4.04 -16.41 2.25
N ASP A 243 4.25 -15.25 2.85
CA ASP A 243 3.31 -14.61 3.74
C ASP A 243 2.41 -13.63 2.99
N THR A 244 1.18 -13.45 3.49
CA THR A 244 0.31 -12.38 3.04
C THR A 244 -0.08 -11.52 4.23
N PHE A 245 0.22 -10.24 4.16
CA PHE A 245 -0.24 -9.24 5.11
C PHE A 245 -1.31 -8.37 4.46
N VAL A 246 -2.48 -8.25 5.10
CA VAL A 246 -3.58 -7.41 4.62
C VAL A 246 -3.92 -6.33 5.65
N ALA A 247 -3.83 -5.07 5.21
CA ALA A 247 -4.39 -3.92 5.88
C ALA A 247 -5.69 -3.53 5.15
N GLY A 248 -6.85 -3.91 5.70
CA GLY A 248 -8.16 -3.61 5.12
C GLY A 248 -8.59 -2.15 5.31
N ASP A 249 -9.88 -1.85 5.05
CA ASP A 249 -10.46 -0.53 5.32
C ASP A 249 -10.58 -0.32 6.84
N LEU A 250 -9.53 0.23 7.43
CA LEU A 250 -9.45 0.44 8.88
C LEU A 250 -10.27 1.65 9.36
N SER A 251 -11.09 2.25 8.49
CA SER A 251 -11.97 3.36 8.84
C SER A 251 -12.81 3.07 10.07
N GLY A 252 -12.94 4.08 10.94
CA GLY A 252 -13.72 3.98 12.18
C GLY A 252 -13.01 3.28 13.34
N THR A 253 -11.85 2.65 13.16
CA THR A 253 -11.03 2.09 14.26
C THR A 253 -10.22 3.18 14.98
N ASP A 254 -9.28 2.83 15.85
CA ASP A 254 -8.29 3.78 16.42
C ASP A 254 -6.89 3.63 15.80
N LEU A 255 -6.69 2.65 14.90
CA LEU A 255 -5.38 2.34 14.34
C LEU A 255 -4.82 3.48 13.50
N GLU A 256 -3.59 3.89 13.80
CA GLU A 256 -2.85 4.95 13.13
C GLU A 256 -1.66 4.40 12.33
N ALA A 257 -1.03 3.32 12.80
CA ALA A 257 0.13 2.72 12.18
C ALA A 257 0.06 1.19 12.13
N LEU A 258 0.43 0.65 10.98
CA LEU A 258 0.61 -0.77 10.78
C LEU A 258 2.00 -0.98 10.18
N ASN A 259 2.86 -1.70 10.90
CA ASN A 259 4.23 -1.94 10.48
C ASN A 259 4.43 -3.45 10.34
N THR A 260 4.90 -3.90 9.18
CA THR A 260 5.20 -5.32 8.96
C THR A 260 6.64 -5.53 8.54
N ASP A 261 7.29 -6.51 9.14
CA ASP A 261 8.66 -6.93 8.86
C ASP A 261 8.67 -8.32 8.24
N PHE A 262 9.09 -8.41 6.97
CA PHE A 262 9.22 -9.65 6.19
C PHE A 262 10.61 -10.32 6.32
N ALA A 263 11.37 -9.98 7.38
CA ALA A 263 12.67 -10.61 7.59
C ALA A 263 12.53 -12.10 7.99
N GLY A 264 13.25 -12.99 7.31
CA GLY A 264 13.22 -14.45 7.55
C GLY A 264 13.73 -14.95 8.90
N ALA A 265 14.13 -14.06 9.81
CA ALA A 265 14.54 -14.41 11.16
C ALA A 265 14.28 -13.23 12.12
N PRO A 266 14.06 -13.50 13.42
CA PRO A 266 13.93 -12.43 14.40
C PRO A 266 15.19 -11.54 14.40
N GLY A 267 15.01 -10.26 14.06
CA GLY A 267 16.08 -9.27 14.00
C GLY A 267 16.95 -9.37 12.76
N GLY A 268 16.46 -10.08 11.73
CA GLY A 268 17.09 -10.14 10.41
C GLY A 268 17.19 -8.76 9.77
N THR A 269 18.09 -8.66 8.78
CA THR A 269 18.32 -7.42 8.03
C THR A 269 18.04 -7.61 6.53
N THR A 270 17.44 -8.73 6.16
CA THR A 270 17.12 -9.13 4.78
C THR A 270 15.80 -9.88 4.81
N GLY A 271 15.08 -9.85 3.68
CA GLY A 271 13.93 -10.72 3.45
C GLY A 271 14.32 -12.21 3.51
N ASP A 272 13.31 -13.06 3.49
CA ASP A 272 13.46 -14.50 3.69
C ASP A 272 13.76 -15.27 2.39
N GLY A 273 13.67 -14.61 1.24
CA GLY A 273 13.89 -15.14 -0.10
C GLY A 273 12.71 -15.93 -0.67
N LEU A 274 11.54 -15.88 -0.04
CA LEU A 274 10.27 -16.35 -0.56
C LEU A 274 9.48 -15.18 -1.15
N THR A 275 8.29 -15.46 -1.67
CA THR A 275 7.45 -14.42 -2.28
C THR A 275 6.33 -14.08 -1.32
N ASP A 276 6.40 -12.87 -0.80
CA ASP A 276 5.43 -12.30 0.11
C ASP A 276 4.45 -11.37 -0.61
N ARG A 277 3.35 -11.06 0.05
CA ARG A 277 2.36 -10.09 -0.45
C ARG A 277 1.89 -9.15 0.65
N LEU A 278 1.98 -7.85 0.39
CA LEU A 278 1.34 -6.82 1.17
C LEU A 278 0.13 -6.27 0.40
N VAL A 279 -1.04 -6.31 1.01
CA VAL A 279 -2.28 -5.71 0.50
C VAL A 279 -2.64 -4.53 1.38
N VAL A 280 -2.87 -3.36 0.79
CA VAL A 280 -3.27 -2.14 1.49
C VAL A 280 -4.53 -1.58 0.84
N ALA A 281 -5.62 -1.58 1.60
CA ALA A 281 -6.86 -0.97 1.17
C ALA A 281 -6.93 0.51 1.58
N GLY A 282 -7.56 1.31 0.74
CA GLY A 282 -8.12 2.61 1.08
C GLY A 282 -9.34 2.47 1.97
N THR A 283 -10.29 3.38 1.80
CA THR A 283 -11.52 3.50 2.55
C THR A 283 -12.70 3.50 1.59
N SER A 284 -13.91 3.36 2.12
CA SER A 284 -15.12 3.57 1.30
C SER A 284 -15.38 5.01 0.84
N GLY A 285 -14.52 5.97 1.21
CA GLY A 285 -14.60 7.37 0.83
C GLY A 285 -13.36 7.81 0.06
N LYS A 286 -13.43 8.99 -0.57
CA LYS A 286 -12.31 9.54 -1.36
C LYS A 286 -10.98 9.54 -0.60
N ASP A 287 -9.99 8.88 -1.17
CA ASP A 287 -8.62 8.76 -0.69
C ASP A 287 -7.61 9.43 -1.63
N ASP A 288 -6.47 9.79 -1.05
CA ASP A 288 -5.26 10.26 -1.76
C ASP A 288 -4.10 9.35 -1.34
N ILE A 289 -4.06 8.17 -1.95
CA ILE A 289 -3.14 7.08 -1.62
C ILE A 289 -1.79 7.34 -2.29
N THR A 290 -0.73 7.27 -1.50
CA THR A 290 0.63 7.35 -2.03
C THR A 290 1.48 6.22 -1.52
N ALA A 291 2.21 5.55 -2.42
CA ALA A 291 3.24 4.59 -2.08
C ALA A 291 4.63 5.13 -2.44
N SER A 292 5.58 4.97 -1.53
CA SER A 292 6.96 5.40 -1.72
C SER A 292 7.95 4.46 -1.05
N GLY A 293 9.16 4.36 -1.58
CA GLY A 293 10.16 3.47 -1.02
C GLY A 293 11.08 2.85 -2.05
N GLN A 294 11.85 1.87 -1.60
CA GLN A 294 12.78 1.08 -2.41
C GLN A 294 12.86 -0.34 -1.87
N ALA A 295 13.65 -1.20 -2.50
CA ALA A 295 13.89 -2.55 -2.00
C ALA A 295 14.23 -2.54 -0.50
N GLY A 296 13.52 -3.37 0.27
CA GLY A 296 13.71 -3.53 1.71
C GLY A 296 13.01 -2.50 2.60
N ALA A 297 12.40 -1.43 2.06
CA ALA A 297 11.55 -0.54 2.85
C ALA A 297 10.61 0.30 1.99
N LEU A 298 9.31 0.20 2.25
CA LEU A 298 8.29 1.05 1.64
C LEU A 298 7.28 1.56 2.66
N THR A 299 6.54 2.58 2.26
CA THR A 299 5.46 3.20 3.04
C THR A 299 4.30 3.52 2.13
N VAL A 300 3.09 3.16 2.57
CA VAL A 300 1.82 3.54 1.96
C VAL A 300 1.08 4.46 2.94
N THR A 301 0.62 5.60 2.44
CA THR A 301 -0.20 6.58 3.17
C THR A 301 -1.45 6.91 2.37
N GLY A 302 -2.41 7.59 2.98
CA GLY A 302 -3.61 8.09 2.29
C GLY A 302 -4.89 7.37 2.71
N GLY A 303 -4.78 6.11 3.14
CA GLY A 303 -5.83 5.42 3.88
C GLY A 303 -5.86 5.80 5.36
N ARG A 304 -6.60 5.02 6.16
CA ARG A 304 -6.78 5.30 7.60
C ARG A 304 -5.49 5.18 8.42
N ALA A 305 -4.73 4.11 8.23
CA ALA A 305 -3.47 3.88 8.92
C ALA A 305 -2.30 4.04 7.96
N VAL A 306 -1.17 4.54 8.46
CA VAL A 306 0.09 4.52 7.71
C VAL A 306 0.61 3.08 7.73
N VAL A 307 0.82 2.50 6.55
CA VAL A 307 1.36 1.14 6.42
C VAL A 307 2.83 1.23 6.06
N GLN A 308 3.70 0.66 6.88
CA GLN A 308 5.13 0.53 6.59
C GLN A 308 5.50 -0.94 6.46
N ALA A 309 6.30 -1.28 5.45
CA ALA A 309 6.84 -2.61 5.30
C ALA A 309 8.36 -2.56 5.19
N THR A 310 9.02 -3.46 5.90
CA THR A 310 10.47 -3.64 5.82
C THR A 310 10.82 -5.02 5.31
N HIS A 311 11.97 -5.10 4.67
CA HIS A 311 12.57 -6.31 4.14
C HIS A 311 11.79 -6.99 3.00
N LEU A 312 10.80 -6.32 2.40
CA LEU A 312 10.26 -6.71 1.10
C LEU A 312 11.36 -6.74 0.03
N GLU A 313 11.30 -7.76 -0.80
CA GLU A 313 12.20 -8.08 -1.89
C GLU A 313 11.55 -7.75 -3.24
N PRO A 314 12.33 -7.53 -4.31
CA PRO A 314 11.77 -7.18 -5.62
C PRO A 314 10.80 -8.22 -6.22
N ALA A 315 10.80 -9.44 -5.69
CA ALA A 315 9.91 -10.52 -6.11
C ALA A 315 8.58 -10.53 -5.35
N ASP A 316 8.45 -9.75 -4.27
CA ASP A 316 7.26 -9.66 -3.44
C ASP A 316 6.23 -8.73 -4.06
N GLY A 317 4.96 -8.88 -3.68
CA GLY A 317 3.86 -8.07 -4.16
C GLY A 317 3.49 -6.93 -3.22
N LEU A 318 3.27 -5.74 -3.77
CA LEU A 318 2.47 -4.67 -3.16
C LEU A 318 1.17 -4.52 -3.96
N GLU A 319 0.05 -4.72 -3.31
CA GLU A 319 -1.30 -4.54 -3.84
C GLU A 319 -1.96 -3.36 -3.11
N ILE A 320 -2.49 -2.41 -3.88
CA ILE A 320 -3.20 -1.23 -3.38
C ILE A 320 -4.63 -1.27 -3.93
N ASP A 321 -5.61 -1.36 -3.03
CA ASP A 321 -7.04 -1.38 -3.39
C ASP A 321 -7.67 -0.07 -2.92
N ALA A 322 -8.01 0.87 -3.82
CA ALA A 322 -8.57 2.17 -3.42
C ALA A 322 -10.04 2.07 -2.95
N LEU A 323 -10.75 1.03 -3.41
CA LEU A 323 -12.11 0.65 -3.03
C LEU A 323 -13.22 1.46 -3.68
N ALA A 324 -13.67 2.56 -3.08
CA ALA A 324 -14.89 3.24 -3.52
C ALA A 324 -14.83 4.75 -3.34
N SER A 325 -15.49 5.45 -4.25
CA SER A 325 -15.42 6.91 -4.47
C SER A 325 -14.30 7.28 -5.45
N ASP A 326 -14.30 8.52 -5.91
CA ASP A 326 -13.26 9.04 -6.80
C ASP A 326 -11.94 9.16 -6.04
N ASP A 327 -11.00 8.25 -6.24
CA ASP A 327 -9.74 8.16 -5.52
C ASP A 327 -8.56 8.71 -6.34
N THR A 328 -7.43 8.85 -5.67
CA THR A 328 -6.17 9.17 -6.33
C THR A 328 -5.08 8.26 -5.79
N VAL A 329 -4.42 7.53 -6.67
CA VAL A 329 -3.30 6.64 -6.32
C VAL A 329 -2.03 7.12 -7.01
N THR A 330 -1.01 7.47 -6.24
CA THR A 330 0.29 7.93 -6.77
C THR A 330 1.45 7.08 -6.22
N THR A 331 2.14 6.34 -7.09
CA THR A 331 3.29 5.50 -6.71
C THR A 331 4.61 5.93 -7.36
N THR A 332 4.67 7.12 -7.95
CA THR A 332 5.87 7.66 -8.64
C THR A 332 7.13 7.76 -7.78
N ALA A 333 6.99 7.70 -6.45
CA ALA A 333 8.10 7.71 -5.49
C ALA A 333 8.52 6.29 -5.03
N LEU A 334 7.91 5.24 -5.60
CA LEU A 334 8.30 3.85 -5.41
C LEU A 334 9.35 3.47 -6.46
N ALA A 335 10.48 2.92 -6.03
CA ALA A 335 11.50 2.44 -6.94
C ALA A 335 11.05 1.15 -7.65
N ALA A 336 11.48 0.94 -8.89
CA ALA A 336 11.13 -0.24 -9.70
C ALA A 336 11.53 -1.59 -9.11
N ASP A 337 12.44 -1.60 -8.13
CA ASP A 337 12.90 -2.79 -7.42
C ASP A 337 12.33 -2.89 -6.00
N ALA A 338 11.35 -2.05 -5.62
CA ALA A 338 10.76 -2.09 -4.29
C ALA A 338 9.90 -3.34 -4.06
N ALA A 339 8.98 -3.62 -4.99
CA ALA A 339 8.06 -4.76 -5.02
C ALA A 339 7.39 -4.80 -6.41
N GLN A 340 6.78 -5.93 -6.78
CA GLN A 340 5.85 -6.02 -7.90
C GLN A 340 4.55 -5.27 -7.52
N LEU A 341 4.20 -4.23 -8.28
CA LEU A 341 3.06 -3.36 -7.96
C LEU A 341 1.78 -3.81 -8.68
N SER A 342 0.70 -3.90 -7.93
CA SER A 342 -0.67 -3.99 -8.41
C SER A 342 -1.50 -2.86 -7.81
N VAL A 343 -2.31 -2.18 -8.62
CA VAL A 343 -3.23 -1.13 -8.18
C VAL A 343 -4.63 -1.43 -8.73
N ASP A 344 -5.65 -1.32 -7.89
CA ASP A 344 -7.07 -1.37 -8.26
C ASP A 344 -7.76 -0.09 -7.75
N GLY A 345 -8.33 0.71 -8.64
CA GLY A 345 -9.10 1.93 -8.29
C GLY A 345 -10.45 1.60 -7.64
N GLY A 346 -11.06 0.47 -8.02
CA GLY A 346 -12.31 0.03 -7.43
C GLY A 346 -13.54 0.65 -8.10
N THR A 347 -14.27 1.54 -7.43
CA THR A 347 -15.47 2.17 -7.99
C THR A 347 -15.42 3.68 -7.79
N GLY A 348 -15.80 4.48 -8.78
CA GLY A 348 -15.65 5.93 -8.76
C GLY A 348 -14.78 6.39 -9.93
N ASP A 349 -14.69 7.69 -10.15
CA ASP A 349 -13.84 8.22 -11.22
C ASP A 349 -12.40 8.40 -10.68
N ASP A 350 -11.54 7.41 -10.90
CA ASP A 350 -10.23 7.33 -10.25
C ASP A 350 -9.10 7.99 -11.04
N THR A 351 -8.07 8.48 -10.33
CA THR A 351 -6.83 8.94 -10.95
C THR A 351 -5.65 8.12 -10.46
N ILE A 352 -5.08 7.29 -11.33
CA ILE A 352 -3.98 6.38 -11.02
C ILE A 352 -2.73 6.84 -11.78
N THR A 353 -1.67 7.14 -11.03
CA THR A 353 -0.34 7.45 -11.59
C THR A 353 0.72 6.57 -10.96
N THR A 354 1.20 5.59 -11.70
CA THR A 354 2.28 4.70 -11.23
C THR A 354 3.66 5.19 -11.69
N GLY A 355 4.70 4.46 -11.25
CA GLY A 355 6.07 4.94 -11.22
C GLY A 355 6.95 4.27 -12.26
N ALA A 356 8.05 3.69 -11.77
CA ALA A 356 8.87 2.80 -12.58
C ALA A 356 8.63 1.38 -12.10
N GLY A 357 8.68 0.40 -12.99
CA GLY A 357 8.32 -0.98 -12.69
C GLY A 357 7.56 -1.59 -13.85
N ALA A 358 7.26 -2.89 -13.81
CA ALA A 358 6.22 -3.43 -14.68
C ALA A 358 4.98 -3.58 -13.81
N ASP A 359 4.05 -2.65 -13.96
CA ASP A 359 2.92 -2.48 -13.06
C ASP A 359 1.66 -3.15 -13.63
N THR A 360 0.80 -3.68 -12.76
CA THR A 360 -0.55 -4.12 -13.11
C THR A 360 -1.56 -3.13 -12.54
N ILE A 361 -2.44 -2.60 -13.39
CA ILE A 361 -3.36 -1.52 -13.03
C ILE A 361 -4.77 -1.90 -13.46
N ALA A 362 -5.71 -1.84 -12.53
CA ALA A 362 -7.14 -1.85 -12.81
C ALA A 362 -7.70 -0.45 -12.50
N GLY A 363 -8.45 0.14 -13.44
CA GLY A 363 -9.20 1.38 -13.19
C GLY A 363 -10.38 1.07 -12.28
N GLY A 364 -11.32 0.27 -12.76
CA GLY A 364 -12.47 -0.18 -11.99
C GLY A 364 -13.80 0.16 -12.67
N ASP A 365 -14.83 0.42 -11.87
CA ASP A 365 -16.08 1.01 -12.37
C ASP A 365 -16.00 2.55 -12.24
N GLY A 366 -16.18 3.31 -13.31
CA GLY A 366 -16.14 4.77 -13.30
C GLY A 366 -15.36 5.30 -14.50
N ALA A 367 -15.22 6.61 -14.63
CA ALA A 367 -14.42 7.21 -15.68
C ALA A 367 -12.99 7.48 -15.19
N ASP A 368 -12.10 6.54 -15.44
CA ASP A 368 -10.77 6.51 -14.83
C ASP A 368 -9.69 7.19 -15.68
N LEU A 369 -8.67 7.72 -15.00
CA LEU A 369 -7.48 8.30 -15.61
C LEU A 369 -6.23 7.55 -15.15
N VAL A 370 -5.61 6.80 -16.06
CA VAL A 370 -4.41 5.99 -15.78
C VAL A 370 -3.18 6.56 -16.48
N THR A 371 -2.08 6.73 -15.75
CA THR A 371 -0.74 7.06 -16.26
C THR A 371 0.29 6.09 -15.66
N PRO A 372 0.78 5.08 -16.40
CA PRO A 372 1.54 3.97 -15.81
C PRO A 372 3.05 4.25 -15.64
N GLY A 373 3.60 5.25 -16.34
CA GLY A 373 5.00 5.60 -16.21
C GLY A 373 5.97 4.62 -16.89
N MET A 374 7.13 4.39 -16.28
CA MET A 374 8.23 3.65 -16.90
C MET A 374 8.10 2.16 -16.69
N GLY A 375 7.78 1.40 -17.72
CA GLY A 375 7.52 -0.01 -17.51
C GLY A 375 7.16 -0.76 -18.75
N ALA A 376 6.87 -2.05 -18.58
CA ALA A 376 5.99 -2.72 -19.52
C ALA A 376 4.74 -3.04 -18.72
N ASP A 377 3.77 -2.12 -18.80
CA ASP A 377 2.65 -2.10 -17.88
C ASP A 377 1.42 -2.78 -18.51
N VAL A 378 0.52 -3.25 -17.64
CA VAL A 378 -0.76 -3.83 -18.05
C VAL A 378 -1.88 -3.05 -17.38
N GLY A 379 -2.64 -2.32 -18.19
CA GLY A 379 -3.82 -1.55 -17.75
C GLY A 379 -5.12 -2.23 -18.19
N ALA A 380 -6.00 -2.51 -17.24
CA ALA A 380 -7.37 -2.95 -17.48
C ALA A 380 -8.31 -1.86 -16.95
N LEU A 381 -8.81 -0.99 -17.82
CA LEU A 381 -9.47 0.25 -17.41
C LEU A 381 -10.82 -0.02 -16.75
N GLY A 382 -11.68 -0.83 -17.36
CA GLY A 382 -12.85 -1.37 -16.68
C GLY A 382 -14.15 -0.83 -17.25
N ALA A 383 -15.10 -0.46 -16.41
CA ALA A 383 -16.41 -0.02 -16.87
C ALA A 383 -16.55 1.50 -16.76
N GLY A 384 -16.68 2.20 -17.87
CA GLY A 384 -16.86 3.64 -17.93
C GLY A 384 -16.11 4.24 -19.11
N ASP A 385 -16.05 5.57 -19.20
CA ASP A 385 -15.37 6.24 -20.31
C ASP A 385 -13.94 6.58 -19.88
N ASP A 386 -13.01 5.66 -20.06
CA ASP A 386 -11.69 5.74 -19.43
C ASP A 386 -10.64 6.45 -20.28
N THR A 387 -9.58 6.92 -19.64
CA THR A 387 -8.41 7.52 -20.28
C THR A 387 -7.12 6.88 -19.82
N PHE A 388 -6.37 6.32 -20.76
CA PHE A 388 -4.99 5.88 -20.56
C PHE A 388 -4.01 6.89 -21.18
N VAL A 389 -3.03 7.38 -20.41
CA VAL A 389 -2.06 8.39 -20.86
C VAL A 389 -0.67 7.82 -20.93
N TRP A 390 -0.07 7.88 -22.12
CA TRP A 390 1.33 7.55 -22.38
C TRP A 390 2.15 8.83 -22.58
N ASN A 391 3.31 8.92 -21.93
CA ASN A 391 4.21 10.06 -21.99
C ASN A 391 5.64 9.68 -22.42
N PRO A 392 6.44 10.62 -22.96
CA PRO A 392 7.83 10.35 -23.31
C PRO A 392 8.67 9.92 -22.11
N GLY A 393 9.17 8.69 -22.18
CA GLY A 393 9.95 8.07 -21.11
C GLY A 393 9.31 6.77 -20.63
N ASP A 394 8.00 6.64 -20.82
CA ASP A 394 7.22 5.44 -20.56
C ASP A 394 7.65 4.31 -21.52
N GLY A 395 7.26 3.08 -21.19
CA GLY A 395 7.65 1.92 -21.98
C GLY A 395 6.54 1.40 -22.89
N SER A 396 6.47 0.08 -23.07
CA SER A 396 5.55 -0.56 -24.02
C SER A 396 4.51 -1.33 -23.26
N ASP A 397 3.25 -0.93 -23.42
CA ASP A 397 2.19 -1.36 -22.51
C ASP A 397 1.07 -2.12 -23.23
N THR A 398 0.33 -2.87 -22.44
CA THR A 398 -0.91 -3.55 -22.86
C THR A 398 -2.09 -2.85 -22.20
N VAL A 399 -3.10 -2.48 -22.98
CA VAL A 399 -4.29 -1.78 -22.47
C VAL A 399 -5.55 -2.53 -22.90
N GLU A 400 -6.40 -2.84 -21.94
CA GLU A 400 -7.79 -3.26 -22.14
C GLU A 400 -8.68 -2.10 -21.69
N GLY A 401 -9.42 -1.46 -22.61
CA GLY A 401 -10.40 -0.44 -22.23
C GLY A 401 -11.61 -1.08 -21.52
N GLN A 402 -12.19 -2.11 -22.15
CA GLN A 402 -13.34 -2.87 -21.67
C GLN A 402 -14.69 -2.20 -21.96
N ASP A 403 -15.53 -1.94 -20.96
CA ASP A 403 -16.92 -1.54 -21.17
C ASP A 403 -17.04 -0.01 -21.15
N GLY A 404 -17.25 0.63 -22.30
CA GLY A 404 -17.52 2.06 -22.34
C GLY A 404 -17.01 2.71 -23.61
N HIS A 405 -16.57 3.97 -23.52
CA HIS A 405 -15.89 4.65 -24.62
C HIS A 405 -14.51 5.14 -24.15
N ASP A 406 -13.52 4.29 -24.40
CA ASP A 406 -12.19 4.43 -23.85
C ASP A 406 -11.24 5.15 -24.78
N ARG A 407 -10.27 5.83 -24.18
CA ARG A 407 -9.39 6.76 -24.87
C ARG A 407 -7.93 6.57 -24.49
N MET A 408 -7.08 6.30 -25.46
CA MET A 408 -5.63 6.43 -25.28
C MET A 408 -5.17 7.84 -25.67
N VAL A 409 -4.45 8.52 -24.78
CA VAL A 409 -3.69 9.74 -25.07
C VAL A 409 -2.21 9.38 -25.20
N PHE A 410 -1.64 9.60 -26.38
CA PHE A 410 -0.24 9.35 -26.67
C PHE A 410 0.49 10.66 -26.91
N ASN A 411 1.39 11.03 -26.00
CA ASN A 411 2.21 12.23 -26.14
C ASN A 411 3.57 11.89 -26.78
N GLY A 412 3.80 12.40 -27.99
CA GLY A 412 5.08 12.35 -28.72
C GLY A 412 6.17 13.22 -28.07
N SER A 413 7.24 13.50 -28.81
CA SER A 413 8.36 14.31 -28.30
C SER A 413 8.78 15.41 -29.28
N ASN A 414 9.93 16.05 -29.08
CA ASN A 414 10.47 17.02 -30.04
C ASN A 414 11.37 16.36 -31.11
N ALA A 415 11.28 15.05 -31.27
CA ALA A 415 12.08 14.29 -32.22
C ALA A 415 11.24 13.98 -33.46
N ALA A 416 11.89 13.82 -34.62
CA ALA A 416 11.21 13.30 -35.80
C ALA A 416 10.77 11.85 -35.58
N GLU A 417 9.46 11.66 -35.49
CA GLU A 417 8.81 10.42 -35.07
C GLU A 417 8.05 9.75 -36.22
N ALA A 418 7.90 8.44 -36.09
CA ALA A 418 7.07 7.64 -36.98
C ALA A 418 6.11 6.82 -36.14
N PHE A 419 4.84 7.19 -36.25
CA PHE A 419 3.69 6.53 -35.68
C PHE A 419 3.02 5.64 -36.73
N ASP A 420 2.80 4.37 -36.41
CA ASP A 420 2.08 3.41 -37.26
C ASP A 420 1.01 2.72 -36.42
N VAL A 421 -0.25 2.86 -36.81
CA VAL A 421 -1.40 2.28 -36.12
C VAL A 421 -2.03 1.24 -37.02
N SER A 422 -2.08 -0.01 -36.54
CA SER A 422 -2.46 -1.15 -37.35
C SER A 422 -3.25 -2.20 -36.57
N ALA A 423 -4.18 -2.88 -37.24
CA ALA A 423 -4.87 -4.03 -36.65
C ALA A 423 -3.90 -5.22 -36.49
N ASN A 424 -3.99 -5.89 -35.34
CA ASN A 424 -3.31 -7.14 -35.00
C ASN A 424 -4.35 -8.16 -34.52
N GLY A 425 -5.16 -8.66 -35.47
CA GLY A 425 -6.35 -9.44 -35.12
C GLY A 425 -7.45 -8.50 -34.60
N PRO A 426 -8.09 -8.80 -33.45
CA PRO A 426 -9.07 -7.90 -32.83
C PRO A 426 -8.44 -6.71 -32.10
N ARG A 427 -7.11 -6.72 -31.91
CA ARG A 427 -6.37 -5.69 -31.17
C ARG A 427 -5.76 -4.65 -32.09
N VAL A 428 -5.37 -3.50 -31.54
CA VAL A 428 -4.58 -2.49 -32.23
C VAL A 428 -3.13 -2.56 -31.75
N ARG A 429 -2.21 -2.54 -32.71
CA ARG A 429 -0.80 -2.23 -32.50
C ARG A 429 -0.58 -0.76 -32.83
N PHE A 430 -0.32 0.07 -31.84
CA PHE A 430 0.20 1.43 -32.02
C PHE A 430 1.72 1.41 -31.84
N PHE A 431 2.48 1.83 -32.84
CA PHE A 431 3.94 1.79 -32.81
C PHE A 431 4.54 3.18 -32.97
N ARG A 432 5.53 3.52 -32.13
CA ARG A 432 6.42 4.68 -32.29
C ARG A 432 7.87 4.23 -32.48
N ASN A 433 8.53 4.73 -33.51
CA ASN A 433 9.92 4.35 -33.84
C ASN A 433 10.96 4.76 -32.76
N VAL A 434 10.81 5.95 -32.16
CA VAL A 434 11.69 6.43 -31.10
C VAL A 434 11.40 5.63 -29.82
N GLY A 435 12.44 5.01 -29.26
CA GLY A 435 12.30 4.06 -28.14
C GLY A 435 11.76 2.69 -28.54
N ALA A 436 11.34 2.51 -29.80
CA ALA A 436 10.67 1.30 -30.30
C ALA A 436 9.43 0.91 -29.46
N ILE A 437 8.62 1.91 -29.13
CA ILE A 437 7.43 1.76 -28.29
C ILE A 437 6.33 1.05 -29.07
N THR A 438 5.71 0.05 -28.44
CA THR A 438 4.54 -0.63 -28.98
C THR A 438 3.46 -0.67 -27.89
N MET A 439 2.30 -0.07 -28.18
CA MET A 439 1.10 -0.24 -27.38
C MET A 439 0.25 -1.35 -27.99
N ASP A 440 -0.26 -2.26 -27.16
CA ASP A 440 -1.17 -3.33 -27.55
C ASP A 440 -2.56 -3.10 -26.94
N LEU A 441 -3.51 -2.64 -27.74
CA LEU A 441 -4.81 -2.14 -27.28
C LEU A 441 -5.96 -3.07 -27.66
N ALA A 442 -6.91 -3.27 -26.76
CA ALA A 442 -8.23 -3.83 -27.05
C ALA A 442 -9.31 -3.05 -26.29
N GLY A 443 -10.52 -2.97 -26.84
CA GLY A 443 -11.61 -2.21 -26.25
C GLY A 443 -11.30 -0.72 -26.11
N VAL A 444 -10.44 -0.14 -26.95
CA VAL A 444 -10.16 1.31 -26.96
C VAL A 444 -10.78 1.89 -28.23
N GLU A 445 -11.71 2.83 -28.07
CA GLU A 445 -12.47 3.42 -29.18
C GLU A 445 -11.80 4.65 -29.78
N GLN A 446 -11.01 5.39 -28.98
CA GLN A 446 -10.37 6.64 -29.39
C GLN A 446 -8.87 6.67 -29.11
N ILE A 447 -8.08 7.04 -30.11
CA ILE A 447 -6.64 7.32 -29.95
C ILE A 447 -6.37 8.80 -30.25
N ASP A 448 -5.87 9.52 -29.26
CA ASP A 448 -5.43 10.90 -29.39
C ASP A 448 -3.90 10.95 -29.36
N THR A 449 -3.27 11.32 -30.47
CA THR A 449 -1.81 11.45 -30.58
C THR A 449 -1.43 12.91 -30.68
N ALA A 450 -0.62 13.40 -29.73
CA ALA A 450 0.06 14.68 -29.87
C ALA A 450 1.46 14.44 -30.44
N ALA A 451 1.71 14.81 -31.69
CA ALA A 451 3.02 14.63 -32.33
C ALA A 451 4.09 15.52 -31.67
N LEU A 452 3.67 16.71 -31.23
CA LEU A 452 4.52 17.74 -30.63
C LEU A 452 5.48 18.37 -31.63
N GLY A 453 6.77 18.04 -31.59
CA GLY A 453 7.78 18.77 -32.37
C GLY A 453 8.62 17.85 -33.22
N GLY A 454 9.08 18.32 -34.38
CA GLY A 454 9.90 17.51 -35.26
C GLY A 454 9.15 17.14 -36.53
N ALA A 455 9.86 16.57 -37.51
CA ALA A 455 9.22 16.17 -38.76
C ALA A 455 8.63 14.78 -38.60
N ASP A 456 7.33 14.72 -38.32
CA ASP A 456 6.65 13.52 -37.87
C ASP A 456 5.89 12.82 -39.00
N THR A 457 5.73 11.52 -38.86
CA THR A 457 4.96 10.69 -39.78
C THR A 457 3.91 9.92 -38.98
N PHE A 458 2.64 10.04 -39.35
CA PHE A 458 1.55 9.28 -38.76
C PHE A 458 0.86 8.44 -39.83
N VAL A 459 0.72 7.15 -39.60
CA VAL A 459 0.12 6.22 -40.55
C VAL A 459 -1.02 5.45 -39.87
N GLN A 460 -2.25 5.78 -40.25
CA GLN A 460 -3.43 4.95 -40.00
C GLN A 460 -3.51 3.86 -41.08
N ARG A 461 -3.40 2.60 -40.67
CA ARG A 461 -3.66 1.44 -41.54
C ARG A 461 -5.16 1.08 -41.51
N ASP A 462 -5.52 -0.01 -42.19
CA ASP A 462 -6.86 -0.58 -42.08
C ASP A 462 -7.08 -1.16 -40.66
N LEU A 463 -7.96 -0.52 -39.89
CA LEU A 463 -8.31 -0.89 -38.52
C LEU A 463 -9.58 -1.75 -38.43
N ARG A 464 -10.09 -2.31 -39.53
CA ARG A 464 -11.26 -3.20 -39.45
C ARG A 464 -10.98 -4.39 -38.55
N GLY A 465 -11.95 -4.66 -37.67
CA GLY A 465 -11.92 -5.78 -36.74
C GLY A 465 -11.44 -5.40 -35.34
N THR A 466 -11.00 -4.15 -35.14
CA THR A 466 -10.69 -3.58 -33.83
C THR A 466 -11.83 -2.67 -33.35
N ASP A 467 -11.75 -2.23 -32.09
CA ASP A 467 -12.75 -1.35 -31.47
C ASP A 467 -12.54 0.14 -31.79
N VAL A 468 -11.34 0.54 -32.22
CA VAL A 468 -11.04 1.94 -32.57
C VAL A 468 -11.98 2.45 -33.66
N THR A 469 -12.70 3.53 -33.33
CA THR A 469 -13.60 4.25 -34.23
C THR A 469 -13.10 5.65 -34.58
N SER A 470 -12.17 6.21 -33.78
CA SER A 470 -11.62 7.54 -34.00
C SER A 470 -10.12 7.61 -33.68
N GLU A 471 -9.37 8.28 -34.55
CA GLU A 471 -8.00 8.70 -34.31
C GLU A 471 -7.89 10.22 -34.50
N ASN A 472 -7.29 10.91 -33.52
CA ASN A 472 -7.01 12.33 -33.60
C ASN A 472 -5.49 12.55 -33.53
N VAL A 473 -4.96 13.32 -34.46
CA VAL A 473 -3.53 13.66 -34.52
C VAL A 473 -3.37 15.17 -34.43
N ASP A 474 -2.68 15.61 -33.39
CA ASP A 474 -2.32 17.01 -33.21
C ASP A 474 -0.88 17.27 -33.64
N LEU A 475 -0.70 18.15 -34.63
CA LEU A 475 0.60 18.54 -35.18
C LEU A 475 1.16 19.81 -34.50
N ALA A 476 0.53 20.26 -33.42
CA ALA A 476 1.01 21.41 -32.65
C ALA A 476 2.20 21.04 -31.75
N ALA A 477 3.16 21.97 -31.63
CA ALA A 477 4.17 21.93 -30.59
C ALA A 477 3.54 21.96 -29.18
N SER A 478 4.28 21.50 -28.17
CA SER A 478 3.82 21.48 -26.78
C SER A 478 3.28 22.83 -26.31
N GLY A 479 1.98 22.87 -25.98
CA GLY A 479 1.27 24.07 -25.51
C GLY A 479 1.01 25.12 -26.60
N ALA A 480 1.24 24.81 -27.88
CA ALA A 480 0.97 25.69 -29.00
C ALA A 480 -0.50 25.60 -29.46
N THR A 481 -0.96 26.66 -30.12
CA THR A 481 -2.30 26.73 -30.75
C THR A 481 -2.21 26.71 -32.28
N THR A 482 -1.03 26.38 -32.80
CA THR A 482 -0.67 26.27 -34.22
C THR A 482 0.28 25.09 -34.34
N GLY A 483 0.51 24.62 -35.56
CA GLY A 483 1.50 23.57 -35.82
C GLY A 483 2.91 23.96 -35.32
N ASP A 484 3.80 22.97 -35.32
CA ASP A 484 5.14 23.07 -34.77
C ASP A 484 6.17 23.73 -35.72
N GLY A 485 5.80 23.98 -36.97
CA GLY A 485 6.64 24.55 -38.03
C GLY A 485 7.57 23.55 -38.72
N ALA A 486 7.58 22.28 -38.31
CA ALA A 486 8.25 21.18 -38.99
C ALA A 486 7.35 20.62 -40.09
N ALA A 487 7.87 19.64 -40.84
CA ALA A 487 7.16 19.09 -41.99
C ALA A 487 6.62 17.71 -41.66
N ASP A 488 5.32 17.65 -41.38
CA ASP A 488 4.66 16.43 -40.97
C ASP A 488 3.95 15.73 -42.12
N THR A 489 3.78 14.42 -42.00
CA THR A 489 3.00 13.64 -42.96
C THR A 489 2.02 12.72 -42.26
N VAL A 490 0.75 12.85 -42.63
CA VAL A 490 -0.31 11.96 -42.17
C VAL A 490 -0.75 11.10 -43.34
N THR A 491 -0.84 9.79 -43.15
CA THR A 491 -1.33 8.84 -44.15
C THR A 491 -2.53 8.09 -43.60
N ALA A 492 -3.66 8.17 -44.30
CA ALA A 492 -4.86 7.38 -44.00
C ALA A 492 -5.05 6.31 -45.08
N THR A 493 -5.19 5.05 -44.66
CA THR A 493 -5.27 3.91 -45.58
C THR A 493 -6.70 3.40 -45.67
N GLY A 494 -7.23 3.35 -46.90
CA GLY A 494 -8.48 2.66 -47.22
C GLY A 494 -8.45 1.17 -46.84
N SER A 495 -9.64 0.62 -46.67
CA SER A 495 -9.84 -0.78 -46.40
C SER A 495 -9.66 -1.64 -47.67
N THR A 496 -9.70 -2.96 -47.54
CA THR A 496 -9.79 -3.84 -48.73
C THR A 496 -11.19 -3.87 -49.36
N GLY A 497 -12.17 -3.21 -48.74
CA GLY A 497 -13.54 -3.06 -49.21
C GLY A 497 -13.72 -1.86 -50.13
N ALA A 498 -14.96 -1.43 -50.33
CA ALA A 498 -15.27 -0.16 -50.97
C ALA A 498 -15.46 0.90 -49.87
N ASP A 499 -14.65 1.95 -49.91
CA ASP A 499 -14.64 3.07 -49.00
C ASP A 499 -15.23 4.31 -49.67
N ALA A 500 -16.02 5.05 -48.91
CA ALA A 500 -16.57 6.33 -49.32
C ALA A 500 -15.93 7.45 -48.51
N VAL A 501 -14.69 7.78 -48.86
CA VAL A 501 -13.86 8.71 -48.09
C VAL A 501 -14.27 10.16 -48.35
N LEU A 502 -14.60 10.88 -47.28
CA LEU A 502 -14.81 12.32 -47.32
C LEU A 502 -13.68 13.01 -46.57
N VAL A 503 -12.94 13.88 -47.27
CA VAL A 503 -11.96 14.77 -46.66
C VAL A 503 -12.56 16.16 -46.56
N SER A 504 -12.71 16.67 -45.34
CA SER A 504 -13.33 17.96 -45.08
C SER A 504 -12.45 18.82 -44.16
N GLY A 505 -12.50 20.14 -44.35
CA GLY A 505 -11.88 21.09 -43.42
C GLY A 505 -12.88 21.56 -42.37
N ASP A 506 -12.40 21.83 -41.16
CA ASP A 506 -13.21 22.48 -40.11
C ASP A 506 -12.95 24.00 -40.03
N ALA A 507 -13.74 24.69 -39.20
CA ALA A 507 -13.64 26.14 -39.02
C ALA A 507 -12.39 26.58 -38.24
N ALA A 508 -11.75 25.67 -37.51
CA ALA A 508 -10.51 25.90 -36.76
C ALA A 508 -9.26 25.61 -37.60
N GLY A 509 -9.42 25.17 -38.85
CA GLY A 509 -8.32 24.83 -39.76
C GLY A 509 -7.86 23.37 -39.68
N GLY A 510 -8.56 22.52 -38.93
CA GLY A 510 -8.34 21.08 -38.92
C GLY A 510 -8.88 20.38 -40.18
N VAL A 511 -8.49 19.11 -40.34
CA VAL A 511 -8.92 18.24 -41.44
C VAL A 511 -9.54 16.98 -40.86
N ALA A 512 -10.75 16.63 -41.28
CA ALA A 512 -11.42 15.38 -40.95
C ALA A 512 -11.45 14.45 -42.18
N ILE A 513 -11.19 13.18 -41.95
CA ILE A 513 -11.21 12.10 -42.92
C ILE A 513 -12.22 11.07 -42.42
N ASP A 514 -13.41 11.11 -43.01
CA ASP A 514 -14.52 10.21 -42.69
C ASP A 514 -14.66 9.10 -43.73
N GLY A 515 -15.40 8.04 -43.39
CA GLY A 515 -15.73 6.94 -44.32
C GLY A 515 -14.67 5.84 -44.39
N LEU A 516 -13.64 5.94 -43.54
CA LEU A 516 -12.71 4.87 -43.21
C LEU A 516 -13.26 4.05 -42.01
N PRO A 517 -12.71 2.86 -41.72
CA PRO A 517 -13.10 2.05 -40.56
C PRO A 517 -13.00 2.81 -39.23
N ALA A 518 -11.95 3.61 -39.06
CA ALA A 518 -11.82 4.60 -38.00
C ALA A 518 -11.72 6.00 -38.64
N ALA A 519 -12.51 6.96 -38.17
CA ALA A 519 -12.40 8.34 -38.62
C ALA A 519 -11.05 8.91 -38.17
N LEU A 520 -10.40 9.71 -39.02
CA LEU A 520 -9.14 10.37 -38.69
C LEU A 520 -9.34 11.88 -38.70
N LYS A 521 -8.88 12.55 -37.65
CA LYS A 521 -8.84 14.02 -37.58
C LYS A 521 -7.42 14.51 -37.39
N ILE A 522 -7.07 15.55 -38.12
CA ILE A 522 -5.80 16.27 -38.00
C ILE A 522 -6.10 17.66 -37.45
N THR A 523 -5.46 18.03 -36.34
CA THR A 523 -5.52 19.38 -35.78
C THR A 523 -4.20 20.12 -35.97
N HIS A 524 -4.31 21.44 -36.09
CA HIS A 524 -3.21 22.37 -36.30
C HIS A 524 -2.28 22.08 -37.51
N PRO A 525 -2.78 21.61 -38.68
CA PRO A 525 -1.92 21.40 -39.84
C PRO A 525 -1.44 22.72 -40.46
N GLU A 526 -0.33 22.63 -41.19
CA GLU A 526 0.38 23.75 -41.76
C GLU A 526 0.54 23.62 -43.27
N ALA A 527 -0.14 24.49 -44.01
CA ALA A 527 -0.18 24.51 -45.47
C ALA A 527 1.20 24.39 -46.16
N ALA A 528 2.22 25.03 -45.59
CA ALA A 528 3.55 25.13 -46.19
C ALA A 528 4.39 23.87 -45.95
N ASN A 529 4.12 23.15 -44.87
CA ASN A 529 5.02 22.12 -44.36
C ASN A 529 4.36 20.73 -44.45
N ASP A 530 3.11 20.62 -44.03
CA ASP A 530 2.48 19.34 -43.75
C ASP A 530 1.77 18.73 -44.95
N GLY A 531 1.67 17.41 -44.93
CA GLY A 531 1.04 16.62 -45.97
C GLY A 531 0.02 15.61 -45.44
N LEU A 532 -1.07 15.43 -46.18
CA LEU A 532 -2.00 14.32 -46.03
C LEU A 532 -1.93 13.45 -47.28
N THR A 533 -1.74 12.14 -47.07
CA THR A 533 -1.87 11.12 -48.10
C THR A 533 -3.08 10.24 -47.82
N ILE A 534 -3.99 10.10 -48.79
CA ILE A 534 -4.99 9.03 -48.77
C ILE A 534 -4.46 7.88 -49.64
N ALA A 535 -4.31 6.71 -49.05
CA ALA A 535 -3.74 5.52 -49.67
C ALA A 535 -4.69 4.34 -49.70
N GLY A 536 -4.35 3.31 -50.47
CA GLY A 536 -5.10 2.05 -50.49
C GLY A 536 -6.43 2.08 -51.25
N LEU A 537 -6.75 3.18 -51.93
CA LEU A 537 -7.98 3.30 -52.72
C LEU A 537 -7.87 2.48 -54.02
N THR A 538 -8.63 1.39 -54.08
CA THR A 538 -8.94 0.55 -55.23
C THR A 538 -10.08 1.14 -56.11
N ASN A 539 -10.39 0.48 -57.23
CA ASN A 539 -11.35 0.98 -58.23
C ASN A 539 -12.81 1.11 -57.74
N ALA A 540 -13.14 0.57 -56.56
CA ALA A 540 -14.49 0.64 -55.99
C ALA A 540 -14.67 1.82 -55.02
N ASP A 541 -13.58 2.56 -54.73
CA ASP A 541 -13.56 3.60 -53.73
C ASP A 541 -13.95 4.96 -54.30
N THR A 542 -14.55 5.81 -53.47
CA THR A 542 -14.83 7.21 -53.80
C THR A 542 -14.11 8.12 -52.82
N LEU A 543 -13.50 9.18 -53.34
CA LEU A 543 -12.86 10.23 -52.54
C LEU A 543 -13.50 11.58 -52.87
N ASP A 544 -14.17 12.18 -51.89
CA ASP A 544 -14.72 13.52 -51.97
C ASP A 544 -13.86 14.49 -51.16
N THR A 545 -13.28 15.48 -51.83
CA THR A 545 -12.50 16.56 -51.20
C THR A 545 -13.17 17.93 -51.36
N THR A 546 -14.42 17.98 -51.83
CA THR A 546 -15.12 19.24 -52.15
C THR A 546 -15.36 20.12 -50.92
N LYS A 547 -15.27 19.54 -49.72
CA LYS A 547 -15.37 20.22 -48.43
C LYS A 547 -14.03 20.55 -47.78
N LEU A 548 -12.90 20.22 -48.42
CA LEU A 548 -11.57 20.60 -47.93
C LEU A 548 -11.27 22.05 -48.35
N THR A 549 -10.93 22.89 -47.38
CA THR A 549 -10.52 24.27 -47.64
C THR A 549 -9.20 24.28 -48.42
N PRO A 550 -9.10 25.00 -49.55
CA PRO A 550 -7.85 25.08 -50.29
C PRO A 550 -6.73 25.69 -49.46
N GLY A 551 -5.56 25.03 -49.44
CA GLY A 551 -4.39 25.51 -48.73
C GLY A 551 -4.39 25.21 -47.23
N THR A 552 -5.15 24.22 -46.75
CA THR A 552 -5.03 23.72 -45.36
C THR A 552 -3.74 22.92 -45.16
N LEU A 553 -3.41 22.01 -46.07
CA LEU A 553 -2.19 21.18 -46.09
C LEU A 553 -1.87 20.71 -47.52
N LYS A 554 -0.71 20.11 -47.75
CA LYS A 554 -0.38 19.47 -49.02
C LYS A 554 -1.15 18.15 -49.13
N PHE A 555 -2.03 18.04 -50.11
CA PHE A 555 -2.84 16.84 -50.29
C PHE A 555 -2.30 15.97 -51.44
N VAL A 556 -2.07 14.69 -51.16
CA VAL A 556 -1.65 13.68 -52.13
C VAL A 556 -2.61 12.49 -52.05
N THR A 557 -2.95 11.91 -53.20
CA THR A 557 -3.73 10.67 -53.25
C THR A 557 -2.90 9.61 -53.95
N THR A 558 -2.89 8.40 -53.40
CA THR A 558 -2.37 7.22 -54.11
C THR A 558 -3.55 6.36 -54.56
N ALA A 559 -4.35 6.87 -55.51
CA ALA A 559 -5.15 6.02 -56.39
C ALA A 559 -4.28 5.62 -57.59
N PRO A 560 -4.55 4.50 -58.30
CA PRO A 560 -3.86 4.20 -59.56
C PRO A 560 -3.96 5.32 -60.60
#